data_AF-A0A3B1CKJ2-F1
#
_entry.id   AF-A0A3B1CKJ2-F1
#
_cell.length_a   1.000
_cell.length_b   1.000
_cell.length_c   1.000
_cell.angle_alpha   90.00
_cell.angle_beta   90.00
_cell.angle_gamma   90.00
#
_symmetry.space_group_name_H-M   'P 1'
#
loop_
_entity.id
_entity.type
_entity.pdbx_description
1 polymer ?
#
loop_
_entity_poly.entity_id
_entity_poly.type
_entity_poly.pdbx_seq_one_letter_code
_entity_poly.pdbx_strand_id
1 'polypeptide(L)'
;MSETNDLPVPVPEGDDSPVVQTKLEESQEWVIDTFRKHQLKTVSAWLDDSLGEKRSGNNDITPVLLDTNPIHHRQSLQEQVFPSYRAIHEDLLEVNSLKIMLRAELGMGKTSYLKSYQEKLLLGKAHPVYPLPLYFHLGDLPAGTGF
;
A
#
# COMPACT_ATOMS: atom_id res chain seq x y z
N MET A 1 -39.25 47.46 48.90
CA MET A 1 -39.74 46.51 47.89
C MET A 1 -38.89 46.78 46.66
N SER A 2 -37.95 45.89 46.37
CA SER A 2 -36.76 46.14 45.56
C SER A 2 -37.06 46.25 44.07
N GLU A 3 -36.62 47.33 43.45
CA GLU A 3 -36.56 47.50 42.00
C GLU A 3 -35.50 46.54 41.43
N THR A 4 -35.94 45.55 40.64
CA THR A 4 -35.05 44.66 39.89
C THR A 4 -34.48 45.40 38.69
N ASN A 5 -33.22 45.82 38.80
CA ASN A 5 -32.39 46.27 37.68
C ASN A 5 -32.05 45.06 36.79
N ASP A 6 -32.90 44.77 35.81
CA ASP A 6 -32.55 43.86 34.71
C ASP A 6 -31.64 44.61 33.73
N LEU A 7 -30.33 44.46 33.91
CA LEU A 7 -29.34 44.87 32.92
C LEU A 7 -29.48 43.99 31.67
N PRO A 8 -29.59 44.55 30.46
CA PRO A 8 -29.61 43.76 29.24
C PRO A 8 -28.22 43.14 29.04
N VAL A 9 -28.15 41.81 29.05
CA VAL A 9 -26.96 41.06 28.62
C VAL A 9 -26.75 41.39 27.14
N PRO A 10 -25.58 41.90 26.73
CA PRO A 10 -25.31 42.15 25.32
C PRO A 10 -25.35 40.83 24.56
N VAL A 11 -26.29 40.72 23.62
CA VAL A 11 -26.31 39.64 22.63
C VAL A 11 -25.11 39.88 21.71
N PRO A 12 -24.16 38.95 21.58
CA PRO A 12 -23.06 39.12 20.65
C PRO A 12 -23.62 39.13 19.22
N GLU A 13 -23.60 40.31 18.59
CA GLU A 13 -23.73 40.42 17.13
C GLU A 13 -22.43 39.90 16.51
N GLY A 14 -22.48 38.68 15.98
CA GLY A 14 -21.36 38.07 15.33
C GLY A 14 -21.63 36.60 15.13
N ASP A 15 -22.03 36.25 13.92
CA ASP A 15 -22.12 34.88 13.40
C ASP A 15 -20.72 34.25 13.22
N ASP A 16 -19.77 34.61 14.08
CA ASP A 16 -18.46 33.96 14.17
C ASP A 16 -18.60 32.77 15.10
N SER A 17 -19.35 31.77 14.63
CA SER A 17 -19.16 30.40 15.11
C SER A 17 -17.66 30.12 15.11
N PRO A 18 -17.06 29.64 16.23
CA PRO A 18 -15.63 29.39 16.26
C PRO A 18 -15.34 28.39 15.15
N VAL A 19 -14.61 28.83 14.13
CA VAL A 19 -14.11 27.94 13.08
C VAL A 19 -13.21 26.96 13.78
N VAL A 20 -13.76 25.77 14.08
CA VAL A 20 -13.02 24.65 14.61
C VAL A 20 -11.95 24.38 13.58
N GLN A 21 -10.71 24.76 13.89
CA GLN A 21 -9.57 24.42 13.06
C GLN A 21 -9.53 22.90 13.03
N THR A 22 -9.93 22.32 11.91
CA THR A 22 -9.81 20.88 11.67
C THR A 22 -8.37 20.53 11.94
N LYS A 23 -8.12 19.71 12.96
CA LYS A 23 -6.75 19.35 13.30
C LYS A 23 -6.14 18.72 12.06
N LEU A 24 -4.87 19.00 11.76
CA LEU A 24 -4.20 18.37 10.61
C LEU A 24 -4.31 16.83 10.67
N GLU A 25 -4.38 16.28 11.87
CA GLU A 25 -4.60 14.86 12.19
C GLU A 25 -5.98 14.32 11.79
N GLU A 26 -6.94 15.18 11.45
CA GLU A 26 -8.28 14.83 10.94
C GLU A 26 -8.33 14.81 9.40
N SER A 27 -7.27 15.29 8.72
CA SER A 27 -7.18 15.25 7.26
C SER A 27 -6.72 13.87 6.79
N GLN A 28 -7.50 13.28 5.88
CA GLN A 28 -7.19 12.00 5.23
C GLN A 28 -5.80 12.03 4.56
N GLU A 29 -5.43 13.15 3.94
CA GLU A 29 -4.14 13.31 3.26
C GLU A 29 -2.98 13.22 4.24
N TRP A 30 -3.12 13.87 5.41
CA TRP A 30 -2.10 13.83 6.46
C TRP A 30 -1.94 12.42 7.02
N VAL A 31 -3.04 11.70 7.25
CA VAL A 31 -3.01 10.31 7.71
C VAL A 31 -2.29 9.41 6.70
N ILE A 32 -2.61 9.55 5.41
CA ILE A 32 -1.96 8.80 4.34
C ILE A 32 -0.46 9.09 4.29
N ASP A 33 -0.07 10.36 4.28
CA ASP A 33 1.33 10.74 4.19
C ASP A 33 2.13 10.29 5.42
N THR A 34 1.54 10.43 6.60
CA THR A 34 2.18 10.01 7.85
C THR A 34 2.38 8.51 7.88
N PHE A 35 1.33 7.74 7.53
CA PHE A 35 1.43 6.29 7.40
C PHE A 35 2.52 5.87 6.40
N ARG A 36 2.52 6.47 5.20
CA ARG A 36 3.49 6.14 4.14
C ARG A 36 4.93 6.44 4.58
N LYS A 37 5.16 7.58 5.26
CA LYS A 37 6.48 7.94 5.82
C LYS A 37 6.95 6.94 6.87
N HIS A 38 6.06 6.52 7.77
CA HIS A 38 6.41 5.54 8.80
C HIS A 38 6.69 4.16 8.19
N GLN A 39 5.80 3.68 7.31
CA GLN A 39 5.99 2.39 6.64
C GLN A 39 7.25 2.36 5.79
N LEU A 40 7.58 3.44 5.09
CA LEU A 40 8.79 3.50 4.27
C LEU A 40 10.02 3.22 5.13
N LYS A 41 10.15 3.88 6.28
CA LYS A 41 11.27 3.64 7.22
C LYS A 41 11.33 2.19 7.69
N THR A 42 10.19 1.61 8.06
CA THR A 42 10.11 0.23 8.55
C THR A 42 10.46 -0.79 7.47
N VAL A 43 9.93 -0.61 6.25
CA VAL A 43 10.15 -1.53 5.13
C VAL A 43 11.59 -1.41 4.62
N SER A 44 12.12 -0.20 4.48
CA SER A 44 13.52 0.00 4.07
C SER A 44 14.48 -0.61 5.08
N ALA A 45 14.29 -0.40 6.38
CA ALA A 45 15.12 -1.03 7.41
C ALA A 45 15.08 -2.56 7.33
N TRP A 46 13.90 -3.15 7.16
CA TRP A 46 13.77 -4.60 7.00
C TRP A 46 14.46 -5.13 5.74
N LEU A 47 14.37 -4.39 4.63
CA LEU A 47 15.05 -4.75 3.38
C LEU A 47 16.57 -4.64 3.51
N ASP A 48 17.06 -3.61 4.19
CA ASP A 48 18.49 -3.40 4.41
C ASP A 48 19.06 -4.48 5.34
N ASP A 49 18.30 -4.92 6.36
CA ASP A 49 18.67 -6.04 7.22
C ASP A 49 18.65 -7.39 6.49
N SER A 50 17.66 -7.63 5.63
CA SER A 50 17.46 -8.92 4.96
C SER A 50 18.29 -9.12 3.69
N LEU A 51 18.55 -8.06 2.93
CA LEU A 51 19.32 -8.08 1.68
C LEU A 51 20.73 -7.51 1.83
N GLY A 52 21.03 -6.87 2.96
CA GLY A 52 22.31 -6.26 3.30
C GLY A 52 22.41 -4.78 2.89
N GLU A 53 23.25 -4.01 3.61
CA GLU A 53 23.44 -2.55 3.48
C GLU A 53 23.82 -2.06 2.06
N LYS A 54 24.23 -2.95 1.15
CA LYS A 54 24.63 -2.64 -0.24
C LYS A 54 23.51 -2.80 -1.27
N ARG A 55 22.24 -2.73 -0.84
CA ARG A 55 21.08 -2.73 -1.74
C ARG A 55 21.10 -1.56 -2.73
N SER A 56 21.59 -0.40 -2.27
CA SER A 56 21.66 0.82 -3.06
C SER A 56 22.85 0.82 -4.02
N GLY A 57 22.67 0.22 -5.21
CA GLY A 57 23.43 0.63 -6.39
C GLY A 57 24.14 -0.46 -7.19
N ASN A 58 23.45 -1.55 -7.57
CA ASN A 58 23.66 -2.36 -8.80
C ASN A 58 23.44 -3.88 -8.62
N ASN A 59 23.16 -4.37 -7.41
CA ASN A 59 23.06 -5.82 -7.16
C ASN A 59 21.62 -6.35 -7.01
N ASP A 60 20.60 -5.50 -7.08
CA ASP A 60 19.21 -5.93 -6.91
C ASP A 60 18.67 -6.45 -8.25
N ILE A 61 18.85 -7.77 -8.48
CA ILE A 61 18.27 -8.43 -9.65
C ILE A 61 16.76 -8.46 -9.46
N THR A 62 16.06 -7.52 -10.11
CA THR A 62 14.59 -7.50 -10.08
C THR A 62 14.09 -8.79 -10.75
N PRO A 63 13.33 -9.64 -10.04
CA PRO A 63 12.83 -10.88 -10.62
C PRO A 63 11.86 -10.56 -11.76
N VAL A 64 11.94 -11.34 -12.84
CA VAL A 64 11.03 -11.25 -13.97
C VAL A 64 9.73 -11.95 -13.61
N LEU A 65 8.62 -11.22 -13.66
CA LEU A 65 7.29 -11.80 -13.47
C LEU A 65 6.78 -12.39 -14.77
N LEU A 66 6.19 -13.58 -14.69
CA LEU A 66 5.60 -14.29 -15.82
C LEU A 66 4.10 -14.42 -15.59
N ASP A 67 3.31 -13.99 -16.57
CA ASP A 67 1.86 -14.17 -16.58
C ASP A 67 1.54 -15.64 -16.86
N THR A 68 0.89 -16.29 -15.91
CA THR A 68 0.49 -17.71 -15.95
C THR A 68 -1.02 -17.89 -16.09
N ASN A 69 -1.77 -16.80 -16.34
CA ASN A 69 -3.20 -16.89 -16.53
C ASN A 69 -3.55 -17.84 -17.69
N PRO A 70 -4.60 -18.67 -17.55
CA PRO A 70 -5.03 -19.53 -18.63
C PRO A 70 -5.45 -18.67 -19.82
N ILE A 71 -4.80 -18.90 -20.95
CA ILE A 71 -5.11 -18.18 -22.18
C ILE A 71 -6.48 -18.67 -22.68
N HIS A 72 -7.50 -17.81 -22.61
CA HIS A 72 -8.89 -18.19 -22.92
C HIS A 72 -9.20 -18.37 -24.42
N HIS A 73 -8.25 -18.10 -25.32
CA HIS A 73 -8.41 -18.39 -26.75
C HIS A 73 -7.87 -19.79 -27.11
N ARG A 74 -8.27 -20.31 -28.27
CA ARG A 74 -7.90 -21.65 -28.74
C ARG A 74 -6.38 -21.75 -28.93
N GLN A 75 -5.69 -22.27 -27.92
CA GLN A 75 -4.26 -22.54 -27.96
C GLN A 75 -3.96 -23.63 -28.98
N SER A 76 -2.85 -23.49 -29.70
CA SER A 76 -2.31 -24.57 -30.51
C SER A 76 -1.88 -25.76 -29.63
N LEU A 77 -1.84 -26.97 -30.19
CA LEU A 77 -1.28 -28.15 -29.51
C LEU A 77 0.16 -27.90 -29.03
N GLN A 78 0.93 -27.09 -29.76
CA GLN A 78 2.30 -26.73 -29.39
C GLN A 78 2.32 -25.83 -28.14
N GLU A 79 1.45 -24.83 -28.02
CA GLU A 79 1.36 -23.97 -26.82
C GLU A 79 0.82 -24.71 -25.59
N GLN A 80 0.01 -25.75 -25.79
CA GLN A 80 -0.45 -26.61 -24.70
C GLN A 80 0.71 -27.44 -24.10
N VAL A 81 1.66 -27.86 -24.94
CA VAL A 81 2.84 -28.63 -24.50
C VAL A 81 3.99 -27.71 -24.08
N PHE A 82 4.10 -26.55 -24.70
CA PHE A 82 5.13 -25.53 -24.47
C PHE A 82 4.46 -24.17 -24.20
N PRO A 83 3.99 -23.92 -22.96
CA PRO A 83 3.35 -22.66 -22.64
C PRO A 83 4.30 -21.49 -22.86
N SER A 84 3.89 -20.54 -23.71
CA SER A 84 4.58 -19.27 -23.88
C SER A 84 4.07 -18.28 -22.83
N TYR A 85 4.84 -18.11 -21.76
CA TYR A 85 4.51 -17.14 -20.73
C TYR A 85 4.90 -15.73 -21.18
N ARG A 86 4.01 -14.77 -20.94
CA ARG A 86 4.28 -13.35 -21.17
C ARG A 86 5.06 -12.78 -19.99
N ALA A 87 6.15 -12.08 -20.24
CA ALA A 87 6.82 -11.29 -19.20
C ALA A 87 5.97 -10.05 -18.86
N ILE A 88 5.70 -9.83 -17.58
CA ILE A 88 5.01 -8.65 -17.06
C ILE A 88 6.06 -7.59 -16.76
N HIS A 89 5.95 -6.45 -17.43
CA HIS A 89 6.81 -5.28 -17.23
C HIS A 89 6.04 -4.09 -16.65
N GLU A 90 4.71 -4.16 -16.70
CA GLU A 90 3.80 -3.16 -16.16
C GLU A 90 3.77 -3.18 -14.63
N ASP A 91 3.26 -2.11 -14.04
CA ASP A 91 2.98 -2.09 -12.62
C ASP A 91 1.84 -3.08 -12.31
N LEU A 92 1.98 -3.87 -11.25
CA LEU A 92 0.97 -4.83 -10.83
C LEU A 92 -0.38 -4.17 -10.49
N LEU A 93 -0.37 -2.89 -10.09
CA LEU A 93 -1.59 -2.12 -9.86
C LEU A 93 -2.34 -1.75 -11.15
N GLU A 94 -1.66 -1.73 -12.29
CA GLU A 94 -2.23 -1.40 -13.60
C GLU A 94 -2.73 -2.65 -14.35
N VAL A 95 -2.26 -3.84 -13.95
CA VAL A 95 -2.77 -5.10 -14.49
C VAL A 95 -4.24 -5.24 -14.10
N ASN A 96 -5.10 -5.52 -15.08
CA ASN A 96 -6.56 -5.54 -14.98
C ASN A 96 -7.13 -6.73 -14.16
N SER A 97 -6.51 -7.03 -13.02
CA SER A 97 -6.86 -8.11 -12.10
C SER A 97 -6.76 -7.61 -10.66
N LEU A 98 -7.89 -7.56 -9.96
CA LEU A 98 -7.96 -7.16 -8.54
C LEU A 98 -7.25 -8.15 -7.59
N LYS A 99 -6.87 -9.33 -8.09
CA LYS A 99 -6.21 -10.37 -7.30
C LYS A 99 -5.10 -11.03 -8.13
N ILE A 100 -3.88 -10.97 -7.62
CA ILE A 100 -2.69 -11.55 -8.23
C ILE A 100 -2.13 -12.60 -7.28
N MET A 101 -1.77 -13.77 -7.80
CA MET A 101 -1.15 -14.85 -7.03
C MET A 101 0.28 -15.05 -7.51
N LEU A 102 1.26 -14.69 -6.67
CA LEU A 102 2.66 -14.96 -6.95
C LEU A 102 3.01 -16.41 -6.62
N ARG A 103 3.33 -17.19 -7.65
CA ARG A 103 3.77 -18.58 -7.51
C ARG A 103 5.26 -18.67 -7.84
N ALA A 104 6.03 -19.18 -6.88
CA ALA A 104 7.45 -19.49 -7.03
C ALA A 104 7.85 -20.55 -5.99
N GLU A 105 8.95 -21.25 -6.22
CA GLU A 105 9.49 -22.24 -5.28
C GLU A 105 9.95 -21.61 -3.96
N LEU A 106 10.23 -22.45 -2.96
CA LEU A 106 10.78 -22.02 -1.68
C LEU A 106 12.16 -21.37 -1.92
N GLY A 107 12.44 -20.26 -1.24
CA GLY A 107 13.72 -19.56 -1.37
C GLY A 107 13.86 -18.66 -2.61
N MET A 108 12.91 -18.66 -3.55
CA MET A 108 12.94 -17.76 -4.73
C MET A 108 12.63 -16.28 -4.42
N GLY A 109 12.66 -15.86 -3.15
CA GLY A 109 12.54 -14.44 -2.79
C GLY A 109 11.14 -13.82 -2.92
N LYS A 110 10.05 -14.59 -2.87
CA LYS A 110 8.66 -14.05 -2.92
C LYS A 110 8.41 -12.92 -1.91
N THR A 111 8.82 -13.14 -0.67
CA THR A 111 8.67 -12.17 0.42
C THR A 111 9.52 -10.92 0.17
N SER A 112 10.77 -11.12 -0.23
CA SER A 112 11.69 -10.02 -0.56
C SER A 112 11.14 -9.19 -1.72
N TYR A 113 10.65 -9.82 -2.78
CA TYR A 113 10.00 -9.14 -3.90
C TYR A 113 8.80 -8.30 -3.45
N LEU A 114 7.90 -8.86 -2.66
CA LEU A 114 6.73 -8.14 -2.16
C LEU A 114 7.13 -6.94 -1.29
N LYS A 115 8.19 -7.06 -0.50
CA LYS A 115 8.70 -5.97 0.34
C LYS A 115 9.39 -4.88 -0.49
N SER A 116 10.21 -5.24 -1.47
CA SER A 116 10.80 -4.28 -2.42
C SER A 116 9.72 -3.57 -3.24
N TYR A 117 8.68 -4.29 -3.64
CA TYR A 117 7.53 -3.71 -4.33
C TYR A 117 6.75 -2.76 -3.42
N GLN A 118 6.51 -3.13 -2.16
CA GLN A 118 5.89 -2.25 -1.16
C GLN A 118 6.68 -0.96 -0.99
N GLU A 119 8.00 -1.04 -0.92
CA GLU A 119 8.87 0.12 -0.81
C GLU A 119 8.80 1.02 -2.05
N LYS A 120 8.83 0.44 -3.26
CA LYS A 120 8.64 1.18 -4.52
C LYS A 120 7.31 1.95 -4.53
N LEU A 121 6.24 1.31 -4.06
CA LEU A 121 4.92 1.96 -3.93
C LEU A 121 4.92 3.09 -2.90
N LEU A 122 5.71 2.99 -1.84
CA LEU A 122 5.83 4.01 -0.78
C LEU A 122 6.70 5.20 -1.20
N LEU A 123 7.76 4.97 -1.99
CA LEU A 123 8.62 6.00 -2.56
C LEU A 123 7.91 6.82 -3.65
N GLY A 124 7.02 6.18 -4.42
CA GLY A 124 6.22 6.83 -5.46
C GLY A 124 5.13 7.75 -4.90
N LYS A 125 4.39 8.40 -5.82
CA LYS A 125 3.17 9.14 -5.46
C LYS A 125 2.10 8.14 -5.00
N ALA A 126 1.29 8.53 -4.02
CA ALA A 126 0.17 7.71 -3.57
C ALA A 126 -0.80 7.42 -4.72
N HIS A 127 -1.19 6.15 -4.88
CA HIS A 127 -2.17 5.76 -5.88
C HIS A 127 -3.55 6.35 -5.50
N PRO A 128 -4.30 6.93 -6.46
CA PRO A 128 -5.56 7.62 -6.17
C PRO A 128 -6.63 6.72 -5.54
N VAL A 129 -6.62 5.42 -5.85
CA VAL A 129 -7.59 4.44 -5.34
C VAL A 129 -7.02 3.60 -4.19
N TYR A 130 -5.71 3.38 -4.18
CA TYR A 130 -5.04 2.44 -3.25
C TYR A 130 -3.84 3.14 -2.57
N PRO A 131 -4.09 4.18 -1.76
CA PRO A 131 -3.02 5.03 -1.24
C PRO A 131 -2.12 4.35 -0.20
N LEU A 132 -2.59 3.25 0.42
CA LEU A 132 -1.93 2.58 1.55
C LEU A 132 -1.53 1.15 1.17
N PRO A 133 -0.23 0.89 0.89
CA PRO A 133 0.25 -0.46 0.62
C PRO A 133 0.47 -1.21 1.95
N LEU A 134 -0.48 -2.10 2.28
CA LEU A 134 -0.45 -2.93 3.48
C LEU A 134 0.19 -4.30 3.19
N TYR A 135 1.04 -4.76 4.10
CA TYR A 135 1.65 -6.09 4.04
C TYR A 135 1.18 -6.92 5.22
N PHE A 136 0.65 -8.11 4.94
CA PHE A 136 0.24 -9.08 5.94
C PHE A 136 1.19 -10.28 5.92
N HIS A 137 1.85 -10.55 7.04
CA HIS A 137 2.60 -11.79 7.19
C HIS A 137 1.65 -12.90 7.67
N LEU A 138 1.35 -13.85 6.78
CA LEU A 138 0.45 -14.97 7.09
C LEU A 138 1.16 -16.12 7.82
N GLY A 139 2.48 -16.05 8.03
CA GLY A 139 3.25 -17.11 8.69
C GLY A 139 3.00 -17.21 10.20
N ASP A 140 2.64 -16.10 10.83
CA ASP A 140 2.42 -16.00 12.28
C ASP A 140 0.96 -16.29 12.68
N LEU A 141 0.10 -16.62 11.72
CA LEU A 141 -1.29 -16.90 11.99
C LEU A 141 -1.44 -18.26 12.71
N PRO A 142 -2.22 -18.34 13.79
CA PRO A 142 -2.43 -19.59 14.51
C PRO A 142 -3.08 -20.64 13.60
N ALA A 143 -2.66 -21.89 13.76
CA ALA A 143 -3.17 -23.01 12.97
C ALA A 143 -4.71 -23.08 13.07
N GLY A 144 -5.39 -23.22 11.93
CA GLY A 144 -6.85 -23.24 11.85
C GLY A 144 -7.52 -21.86 11.65
N THR A 145 -6.75 -20.77 11.52
CA THR A 145 -7.28 -19.44 11.15
C THR A 145 -7.12 -19.10 9.66
N GLY A 146 -6.75 -20.09 8.83
CA GLY A 146 -6.65 -19.92 7.38
C GLY A 146 -8.02 -19.71 6.73
N PHE A 147 -8.07 -18.83 5.72
CA PHE A 147 -9.19 -18.66 4.79
C PHE A 147 -9.51 -19.95 4.03
#